data_AF-A0A3M0ZK64-F1
#
_entry.id   AF-A0A3M0ZK64-F1
#
_cell.length_a   1.000
_cell.length_b   1.000
_cell.length_c   1.000
_cell.angle_alpha   90.00
_cell.angle_beta   90.00
_cell.angle_gamma   90.00
#
_symmetry.space_group_name_H-M   'P 1'
#
loop_
_entity.id
_entity.type
_entity.pdbx_description
1 polymer ?
#
loop_
_entity_poly.entity_id
_entity_poly.type
_entity_poly.pdbx_seq_one_letter_code
_entity_poly.pdbx_strand_id
1 'polypeptide(L)'
;MSLINRVEISNFIPLFGPDASDDEWMPKFRYNLFDFGSQSAAISMDNGTGKTSFSDAVIGLLTRDRGLCRKTREKMAPSSCGTYSHIRVELKVPRQASGNDMFVVRGHEVPGETWVFGMCGFRGKPETLSFYYYCGRLEDCPIAEVDGFKVSLYHNSDFREIRSRVSGLKFNVTTSDWLEAMTPHFPPHLLKQMAKFQAMGGGDTASSIYDVKPQRGERYDAAFFYSVIAPEVMAGAMSGDEDDEGDEHY
;
A
#
# COMPACT_ATOMS: atom_id res chain seq x y z
N MET A 1 -6.29 -5.89 14.42
CA MET A 1 -5.90 -5.32 13.11
C MET A 1 -5.55 -3.87 13.30
N SER A 2 -4.57 -3.39 12.54
CA SER A 2 -4.20 -1.97 12.53
C SER A 2 -5.12 -1.17 11.62
N LEU A 3 -5.16 0.14 11.85
CA LEU A 3 -5.89 1.10 11.04
C LEU A 3 -4.90 1.90 10.20
N ILE A 4 -5.25 2.19 8.95
CA ILE A 4 -4.47 3.13 8.14
C ILE A 4 -4.72 4.54 8.68
N ASN A 5 -3.70 5.15 9.25
CA ASN A 5 -3.78 6.50 9.79
C ASN A 5 -3.53 7.53 8.70
N ARG A 6 -2.39 7.41 8.02
CA ARG A 6 -1.95 8.37 7.00
C ARG A 6 -1.26 7.65 5.85
N VAL A 7 -1.36 8.22 4.65
CA VAL A 7 -0.56 7.82 3.49
C VAL A 7 0.21 9.01 2.99
N GLU A 8 1.51 8.85 2.80
CA GLU A 8 2.37 9.88 2.23
C GLU A 8 2.99 9.39 0.92
N ILE A 9 2.89 10.23 -0.11
CA ILE A 9 3.43 9.96 -1.44
C ILE A 9 4.26 11.16 -1.87
N SER A 10 5.45 10.90 -2.40
CA SER A 10 6.31 11.96 -2.94
C SER A 10 7.00 11.54 -4.23
N ASN A 11 7.35 12.55 -5.01
CA ASN A 11 8.07 12.44 -6.27
C ASN A 11 7.49 11.36 -7.19
N PHE A 12 6.16 11.34 -7.37
CA PHE A 12 5.44 10.23 -8.00
C PHE A 12 4.51 10.72 -9.11
N ILE A 13 4.43 9.92 -10.19
CA ILE A 13 3.69 10.17 -11.43
C ILE A 13 4.23 11.37 -12.23
N PRO A 14 4.63 11.19 -13.50
CA PRO A 14 5.02 12.32 -14.34
C PRO A 14 3.82 13.23 -14.63
N LEU A 15 4.00 14.54 -14.48
CA LEU A 15 2.95 15.53 -14.73
C LEU A 15 2.53 15.55 -16.21
N PHE A 16 3.50 15.47 -17.13
CA PHE A 16 3.30 15.56 -18.57
C PHE A 16 2.93 14.22 -19.23
N GLY A 17 2.60 13.21 -18.42
CA GLY A 17 2.22 11.89 -18.89
C GLY A 17 3.39 10.91 -19.02
N PRO A 18 3.11 9.65 -19.42
CA PRO A 18 4.09 8.56 -19.41
C PRO A 18 5.21 8.72 -20.43
N ASP A 19 4.96 9.47 -21.51
CA ASP A 19 5.92 9.66 -22.61
C ASP A 19 6.87 10.85 -22.38
N ALA A 20 6.75 11.54 -21.24
CA ALA A 20 7.64 12.63 -20.87
C ALA A 20 9.09 12.15 -20.72
N SER A 21 10.02 12.94 -21.24
CA SER A 21 11.45 12.65 -21.12
C SER A 21 11.92 12.75 -19.67
N ASP A 22 13.03 12.08 -19.34
CA ASP A 22 13.61 12.13 -17.99
C ASP A 22 14.05 13.55 -17.60
N ASP A 23 14.48 14.35 -18.57
CA ASP A 23 14.93 15.72 -18.36
C ASP A 23 13.77 16.69 -18.06
N GLU A 24 12.54 16.30 -18.40
CA GLU A 24 11.31 17.05 -18.13
C GLU A 24 10.57 16.53 -16.90
N TRP A 25 11.22 15.70 -16.08
CA TRP A 25 10.59 15.12 -14.91
C TRP A 25 10.05 16.19 -13.96
N MET A 26 8.72 16.21 -13.84
CA MET A 26 8.02 17.00 -12.84
C MET A 26 6.94 16.12 -12.21
N PRO A 27 6.96 15.88 -10.89
CA PRO A 27 6.02 14.97 -10.26
C PRO A 27 4.65 15.64 -10.09
N LYS A 28 3.59 14.91 -10.47
CA LYS A 28 2.21 15.29 -10.18
C LYS A 28 1.92 15.20 -8.68
N PHE A 29 2.40 14.14 -8.04
CA PHE A 29 2.45 14.02 -6.59
C PHE A 29 3.84 14.41 -6.11
N ARG A 30 4.05 15.72 -5.91
CA ARG A 30 5.34 16.25 -5.43
C ARG A 30 5.60 15.83 -3.99
N TYR A 31 4.63 16.12 -3.11
CA TYR A 31 4.58 15.68 -1.73
C TYR A 31 3.13 15.80 -1.28
N ASN A 32 2.50 14.67 -1.01
CA ASN A 32 1.08 14.59 -0.69
C ASN A 32 0.90 13.70 0.54
N LEU A 33 0.37 14.30 1.61
CA LEU A 33 -0.01 13.60 2.83
C LEU A 33 -1.53 13.50 2.87
N PHE A 34 -2.04 12.28 2.88
CA PHE A 34 -3.46 11.96 3.03
C PHE A 34 -3.67 11.50 4.46
N ASP A 35 -4.34 12.32 5.26
CA ASP A 35 -4.69 11.99 6.64
C ASP A 35 -6.11 11.44 6.72
N PHE A 36 -6.24 10.19 7.16
CA PHE A 36 -7.51 9.51 7.33
C PHE A 36 -7.98 9.49 8.79
N GLY A 37 -7.13 9.92 9.74
CA GLY A 37 -7.44 9.92 11.16
C GLY A 37 -7.79 8.54 11.71
N SER A 38 -7.29 7.46 11.08
CA SER A 38 -7.65 6.07 11.40
C SER A 38 -9.16 5.77 11.26
N GLN A 39 -9.87 6.48 10.38
CA GLN A 39 -11.30 6.33 10.12
C GLN A 39 -11.58 5.89 8.68
N SER A 40 -12.80 5.45 8.41
CA SER A 40 -13.28 5.22 7.03
C SER A 40 -13.23 6.53 6.24
N ALA A 41 -12.48 6.53 5.14
CA ALA A 41 -12.31 7.70 4.29
C ALA A 41 -12.54 7.36 2.82
N ALA A 42 -13.12 8.31 2.10
CA ALA A 42 -13.26 8.25 0.65
C ALA A 42 -12.36 9.31 0.02
N ILE A 43 -11.48 8.88 -0.88
CA ILE A 43 -10.64 9.78 -1.67
C ILE A 43 -11.31 10.01 -3.01
N SER A 44 -11.79 11.24 -3.24
CA SER A 44 -12.29 11.67 -4.54
C SER A 44 -11.16 12.32 -5.33
N MET A 45 -10.95 11.82 -6.55
CA MET A 45 -9.89 12.24 -7.45
C MET A 45 -10.44 12.19 -8.88
N ASP A 46 -10.28 13.26 -9.65
CA ASP A 46 -10.78 13.35 -11.02
C ASP A 46 -10.09 12.35 -11.95
N ASN A 47 -10.74 11.99 -13.05
CA ASN A 47 -10.13 11.08 -14.04
C ASN A 47 -8.78 11.63 -14.54
N GLY A 48 -7.78 10.76 -14.63
CA GLY A 48 -6.42 11.14 -15.02
C GLY A 48 -5.58 11.82 -13.94
N THR A 49 -6.07 12.00 -12.71
CA THR A 49 -5.25 12.54 -11.60
C THR A 49 -4.28 11.53 -11.00
N GLY A 50 -4.48 10.23 -11.24
CA GLY A 50 -3.63 9.16 -10.73
C GLY A 50 -4.27 8.31 -9.64
N LYS A 51 -5.60 8.33 -9.48
CA LYS A 51 -6.35 7.49 -8.52
C LYS A 51 -5.94 6.01 -8.57
N THR A 52 -5.94 5.39 -9.75
CA THR A 52 -5.53 3.98 -9.89
C THR A 52 -4.06 3.78 -9.52
N SER A 53 -3.18 4.72 -9.91
CA SER A 53 -1.77 4.69 -9.53
C SER A 53 -1.56 4.78 -8.02
N PHE A 54 -2.37 5.60 -7.34
CA PHE A 54 -2.37 5.73 -5.89
C PHE A 54 -2.76 4.40 -5.23
N SER A 55 -3.89 3.81 -5.65
CA SER A 55 -4.35 2.51 -5.11
C SER A 55 -3.36 1.38 -5.39
N ASP A 56 -2.83 1.30 -6.62
CA ASP A 56 -1.79 0.33 -7.00
C ASP A 56 -0.55 0.47 -6.10
N ALA A 57 -0.13 1.70 -5.81
CA ALA A 57 1.04 1.97 -4.98
C ALA A 57 0.81 1.57 -3.52
N VAL A 58 -0.33 1.93 -2.93
CA VAL A 58 -0.65 1.59 -1.54
C VAL A 58 -0.82 0.08 -1.37
N ILE A 59 -1.57 -0.57 -2.26
CA ILE A 59 -1.79 -2.02 -2.18
C ILE A 59 -0.49 -2.76 -2.51
N GLY A 60 0.28 -2.29 -3.49
CA GLY A 60 1.60 -2.84 -3.81
C GLY A 60 2.59 -2.71 -2.65
N LEU A 61 2.53 -1.63 -1.87
CA LEU A 61 3.32 -1.47 -0.64
C LEU A 61 2.94 -2.55 0.38
N LEU A 62 1.66 -2.66 0.71
CA LEU A 62 1.18 -3.55 1.76
C LEU A 62 1.42 -5.02 1.41
N THR A 63 1.20 -5.39 0.15
CA THR A 63 1.16 -6.80 -0.31
C THR A 63 2.47 -7.28 -0.93
N ARG A 64 3.33 -6.35 -1.38
CA ARG A 64 4.49 -6.63 -2.24
C ARG A 64 4.15 -7.45 -3.50
N ASP A 65 2.92 -7.35 -4.00
CA ASP A 65 2.53 -8.00 -5.25
C ASP A 65 3.42 -7.53 -6.41
N ARG A 66 4.00 -8.49 -7.14
CA ARG A 66 4.99 -8.19 -8.18
C ARG A 66 4.41 -7.33 -9.30
N GLY A 67 3.15 -7.53 -9.66
CA GLY A 67 2.46 -6.76 -10.70
C GLY A 67 2.21 -5.32 -10.26
N LEU A 68 1.66 -5.13 -9.06
CA LEU A 68 1.41 -3.80 -8.49
C LEU A 68 2.72 -3.04 -8.21
N CYS A 69 3.73 -3.70 -7.66
CA CYS A 69 5.05 -3.09 -7.47
C CYS A 69 5.69 -2.67 -8.79
N ARG A 70 5.54 -3.47 -9.86
CA ARG A 70 6.01 -3.11 -11.21
C ARG A 70 5.27 -1.86 -11.73
N LYS A 71 3.93 -1.86 -11.72
CA LYS A 71 3.10 -0.72 -12.16
C LYS A 71 3.42 0.55 -11.38
N THR A 72 3.69 0.42 -10.08
CA THR A 72 4.08 1.53 -9.22
C THR A 72 5.46 2.05 -9.60
N ARG A 73 6.44 1.14 -9.74
CA ARG A 73 7.82 1.51 -10.12
C ARG A 73 7.89 2.26 -11.45
N GLU A 74 7.09 1.86 -12.44
CA GLU A 74 7.04 2.54 -13.74
C GLU A 74 6.62 4.02 -13.63
N LYS A 75 5.95 4.41 -12.54
CA LYS A 75 5.48 5.78 -12.26
C LYS A 75 6.39 6.57 -11.30
N MET A 76 7.47 5.95 -10.81
CA MET A 76 8.45 6.61 -9.96
C MET A 76 9.36 7.54 -10.78
N ALA A 77 10.09 8.41 -10.09
CA ALA A 77 11.06 9.31 -10.68
C ALA A 77 12.25 8.54 -11.29
N PRO A 78 12.90 9.09 -12.32
CA PRO A 78 14.17 8.57 -12.80
C PRO A 78 15.31 8.79 -11.81
N SER A 79 16.35 7.98 -11.93
CA SER A 79 17.54 8.07 -11.10
C SER A 79 18.32 9.38 -11.30
N SER A 80 18.19 10.02 -12.46
CA SER A 80 18.78 11.32 -12.77
C SER A 80 18.33 12.43 -11.81
N CYS A 81 17.15 12.31 -11.18
CA CYS A 81 16.66 13.30 -10.23
C CYS A 81 17.39 13.31 -8.88
N GLY A 82 18.17 12.27 -8.55
CA GLY A 82 18.90 12.16 -7.28
C GLY A 82 18.02 12.01 -6.02
N THR A 83 16.70 12.06 -6.18
CA THR A 83 15.70 12.01 -5.10
C THR A 83 14.72 10.88 -5.35
N TYR A 84 14.59 9.95 -4.40
CA TYR A 84 13.68 8.82 -4.53
C TYR A 84 12.22 9.25 -4.62
N SER A 85 11.41 8.44 -5.29
CA SER A 85 9.98 8.39 -5.02
C SER A 85 9.73 7.62 -3.74
N HIS A 86 8.82 8.10 -2.90
CA HIS A 86 8.39 7.40 -1.69
C HIS A 86 6.89 7.15 -1.71
N ILE A 87 6.49 5.96 -1.27
CA ILE A 87 5.12 5.60 -0.91
C ILE A 87 5.19 5.07 0.51
N ARG A 88 4.49 5.72 1.44
CA ARG A 88 4.55 5.40 2.88
C ARG A 88 3.14 5.32 3.44
N VAL A 89 2.91 4.32 4.28
CA VAL A 89 1.69 4.13 5.04
C VAL A 89 2.05 4.18 6.51
N GLU A 90 1.41 5.06 7.24
CA GLU A 90 1.40 5.04 8.69
C GLU A 90 0.19 4.26 9.18
N LEU A 91 0.45 3.20 9.92
CA LEU A 91 -0.52 2.37 10.59
C LEU A 91 -0.62 2.76 12.05
N LYS A 92 -1.82 2.59 12.61
CA LYS A 92 -2.08 2.74 14.04
C LYS A 92 -2.61 1.43 14.59
N VAL A 93 -1.93 0.90 15.60
CA VAL A 93 -2.35 -0.27 16.38
C VAL A 93 -3.14 0.26 17.57
N PRO A 94 -4.48 0.13 17.59
CA PRO A 94 -5.28 0.61 18.72
C PRO A 94 -4.85 -0.13 19.99
N ARG A 95 -4.66 0.60 21.09
CA ARG A 95 -4.49 -0.04 22.40
C ARG A 95 -5.79 -0.77 22.71
N GLN A 96 -5.72 -2.04 23.13
CA GLN A 96 -6.93 -2.78 23.52
C GLN A 96 -7.69 -1.99 24.59
N ALA A 97 -8.82 -1.40 24.19
CA ALA A 97 -9.77 -0.83 25.12
C ALA A 97 -10.50 -2.01 25.77
N SER A 98 -10.52 -2.05 27.10
CA SER A 98 -11.34 -2.99 27.87
C SER A 98 -12.81 -2.85 27.46
N GLY A 99 -13.30 -3.77 26.64
CA GLY A 99 -14.70 -4.18 26.50
C GLY A 99 -15.79 -3.17 26.06
N ASN A 100 -15.58 -1.85 26.10
CA ASN A 100 -16.70 -0.90 26.01
C ASN A 100 -16.50 0.31 25.07
N ASP A 101 -15.37 0.43 24.38
CA ASP A 101 -15.04 1.65 23.63
C ASP A 101 -15.15 1.47 22.11
N MET A 102 -16.17 0.73 21.65
CA MET A 102 -16.53 0.60 20.23
C MET A 102 -17.35 1.80 19.72
N PHE A 103 -17.25 2.95 20.39
CA PHE A 103 -17.76 4.23 19.91
C PHE A 103 -16.59 5.19 19.74
N VAL A 104 -15.90 5.09 18.60
CA VAL A 104 -15.01 6.17 18.15
C VAL A 104 -15.91 7.38 17.89
N VAL A 105 -15.94 8.31 18.85
CA VAL A 105 -16.57 9.62 18.65
C VAL A 105 -15.81 10.32 17.52
N ARG A 106 -16.51 10.67 16.44
CA ARG A 106 -15.94 11.38 15.27
C ARG A 106 -15.10 12.56 15.76
N GLY A 107 -13.81 12.56 15.42
CA GLY A 107 -12.90 13.68 15.67
C GLY A 107 -11.87 13.49 16.79
N HIS A 108 -11.91 12.37 17.53
CA HIS A 108 -10.87 12.05 18.51
C HIS A 108 -9.82 11.08 17.95
N GLU A 109 -8.55 11.38 18.24
CA GLU A 109 -7.41 10.55 17.84
C GLU A 109 -7.47 9.19 18.56
N VAL A 110 -7.48 8.09 17.81
CA VAL A 110 -7.48 6.73 18.41
C VAL A 110 -6.17 6.52 19.16
N PRO A 111 -6.13 6.21 20.46
CA PRO A 111 -4.88 5.97 21.18
C PRO A 111 -4.24 4.65 20.74
N GLY A 112 -2.93 4.65 20.52
CA GLY A 112 -2.24 3.46 20.01
C GLY A 112 -0.77 3.67 19.66
N GLU A 113 -0.09 2.57 19.39
CA GLU A 113 1.26 2.56 18.81
C GLU A 113 1.17 2.80 17.30
N THR A 114 2.15 3.51 16.74
CA THR A 114 2.21 3.79 15.30
C THR A 114 3.37 3.05 14.65
N TRP A 115 3.13 2.60 13.43
CA TRP A 115 4.11 1.88 12.62
C TRP A 115 4.12 2.47 11.22
N VAL A 116 5.30 2.72 10.67
CA VAL A 116 5.44 3.21 9.30
C VAL A 116 6.01 2.11 8.44
N PHE A 117 5.32 1.84 7.34
CA PHE A 117 5.75 0.97 6.26
C PHE A 117 5.97 1.82 5.02
N GLY A 118 7.09 1.64 4.34
CA GLY A 118 7.42 2.43 3.16
C GLY A 118 8.13 1.63 2.09
N MET A 119 7.97 2.08 0.84
CA MET A 119 8.84 1.72 -0.27
C MET A 119 9.41 2.99 -0.87
N CYS A 120 10.65 2.92 -1.35
CA CYS A 120 11.28 4.00 -2.06
C CYS A 120 12.16 3.51 -3.20
N GLY A 121 12.33 4.34 -4.22
CA GLY A 121 13.14 3.96 -5.36
C GLY A 121 13.03 4.88 -6.56
N PHE A 122 13.45 4.33 -7.70
CA PHE A 122 13.38 4.96 -9.00
C PHE A 122 12.64 4.07 -10.01
N ARG A 123 12.18 4.65 -11.12
CA ARG A 123 11.69 3.86 -12.25
C ARG A 123 12.81 3.02 -12.89
N GLY A 124 12.41 1.96 -13.59
CA GLY A 124 13.35 1.08 -14.31
C GLY A 124 13.41 -0.33 -13.74
N LYS A 125 14.61 -0.79 -13.34
CA LYS A 125 14.87 -2.18 -12.92
C LYS A 125 14.30 -2.48 -11.53
N PRO A 126 13.89 -3.71 -11.21
CA PRO A 126 13.34 -4.06 -9.89
C PRO A 126 14.25 -3.73 -8.69
N GLU A 127 15.56 -3.83 -8.86
CA GLU A 127 16.57 -3.58 -7.83
C GLU A 127 16.58 -2.13 -7.32
N THR A 128 15.91 -1.20 -8.03
CA THR A 128 15.79 0.19 -7.61
C THR A 128 14.74 0.40 -6.52
N LEU A 129 13.93 -0.62 -6.20
CA LEU A 129 12.85 -0.53 -5.22
C LEU A 129 13.26 -1.17 -3.88
N SER A 130 13.40 -0.34 -2.85
CA SER A 130 13.69 -0.77 -1.48
C SER A 130 12.45 -0.66 -0.60
N PHE A 131 12.26 -1.64 0.27
CA PHE A 131 11.19 -1.66 1.28
C PHE A 131 11.78 -1.43 2.66
N TYR A 132 11.08 -0.68 3.51
CA TYR A 132 11.53 -0.38 4.86
C TYR A 132 10.37 -0.16 5.81
N TYR A 133 10.60 -0.40 7.09
CA TYR A 133 9.61 -0.13 8.14
C TYR A 133 10.29 0.27 9.45
N TYR A 134 9.53 0.92 10.33
CA TYR A 134 9.92 1.25 11.69
C TYR A 134 8.70 1.48 12.58
N CYS A 135 8.86 1.29 13.89
CA CYS A 135 7.90 1.74 14.88
C CYS A 135 8.11 3.24 15.11
N GLY A 136 7.05 4.04 14.98
CA GLY A 136 7.12 5.50 14.99
C GLY A 136 6.09 6.14 14.07
N ARG A 137 6.32 7.41 13.73
CA ARG A 137 5.48 8.24 12.86
C ARG A 137 6.24 8.70 11.63
N LEU A 138 5.51 9.14 10.60
CA LEU A 138 6.12 9.67 9.36
C LEU A 138 7.13 10.79 9.60
N GLU A 139 6.94 11.57 10.68
CA GLU A 139 7.83 12.66 11.11
C GLU A 139 9.17 12.18 11.68
N ASP A 140 9.29 10.94 12.13
CA ASP A 140 10.55 10.43 12.70
C ASP A 140 11.60 10.21 11.59
N CYS A 141 11.15 9.98 10.35
CA CYS A 141 12.00 9.81 9.18
C CYS A 141 11.49 10.70 8.04
N PRO A 142 11.61 12.03 8.13
CA PRO A 142 11.02 12.92 7.13
C PRO A 142 11.71 12.75 5.77
N ILE A 143 10.95 12.91 4.69
CA ILE A 143 11.45 12.81 3.30
C ILE A 143 11.39 14.14 2.55
N ALA A 144 10.85 15.16 3.21
CA ALA A 144 10.72 16.50 2.70
C ALA A 144 10.77 17.50 3.86
N GLU A 145 11.20 18.70 3.53
CA GLU A 145 11.01 19.89 4.34
C GLU A 145 9.80 20.65 3.78
N VAL A 146 8.83 20.92 4.65
CA VAL A 146 7.61 21.66 4.32
C VAL A 146 7.65 22.97 5.09
N ASP A 147 7.87 24.08 4.37
CA ASP A 147 7.86 25.43 4.90
C ASP A 147 6.68 26.20 4.30
N GLY A 148 5.53 26.14 4.99
CA GLY A 148 4.26 26.68 4.52
C GLY A 148 3.83 26.05 3.19
N PHE A 149 3.90 26.83 2.11
CA PHE A 149 3.55 26.38 0.75
C PHE A 149 4.74 25.83 -0.04
N LYS A 150 5.97 25.95 0.49
CA LYS A 150 7.18 25.46 -0.18
C LYS A 150 7.50 24.05 0.30
N VAL A 151 7.63 23.13 -0.65
CA VAL A 151 8.04 21.75 -0.38
C VAL A 151 9.36 21.45 -1.09
N SER A 152 10.38 21.11 -0.28
CA SER A 152 11.70 20.67 -0.74
C SER A 152 11.87 19.20 -0.36
N LEU A 153 12.05 18.32 -1.35
CA LEU A 153 12.31 16.91 -1.07
C LEU A 153 13.78 16.73 -0.68
N TYR A 154 14.05 15.83 0.27
CA TYR A 154 15.43 15.53 0.66
C TYR A 154 16.14 14.70 -0.41
N HIS A 155 17.40 15.03 -0.65
CA HIS A 155 18.24 14.24 -1.55
C HIS A 155 18.52 12.86 -0.91
N ASN A 156 18.86 11.86 -1.73
CA ASN A 156 19.08 10.50 -1.25
C ASN A 156 20.24 10.35 -0.24
N SER A 157 21.21 11.26 -0.28
CA SER A 157 22.26 11.37 0.75
C SER A 157 21.68 11.71 2.10
N ASP A 158 20.81 12.71 2.14
CA ASP A 158 20.25 13.26 3.38
C ASP A 158 19.24 12.29 3.96
N PHE A 159 18.42 11.66 3.11
CA PHE A 159 17.53 10.57 3.54
C PHE A 159 18.31 9.40 4.16
N ARG A 160 19.50 9.07 3.62
CA ARG A 160 20.36 8.02 4.19
C ARG A 160 20.90 8.40 5.58
N GLU A 161 21.17 9.68 5.82
CA GLU A 161 21.61 10.18 7.12
C GLU A 161 20.45 10.30 8.12
N ILE A 162 19.26 10.71 7.66
CA ILE A 162 18.06 10.79 8.50
C ILE A 162 17.69 9.38 8.97
N ARG A 163 17.57 8.42 8.05
CA ARG A 163 17.16 7.05 8.40
C ARG A 163 18.12 6.35 9.36
N SER A 164 19.43 6.70 9.34
CA SER A 164 20.41 6.06 10.24
C SER A 164 20.24 6.49 11.70
N ARG A 165 19.52 7.60 11.94
CA ARG A 165 19.18 8.11 13.26
C ARG A 165 17.85 7.56 13.79
N VAL A 166 17.06 6.89 12.94
CA VAL A 166 15.76 6.32 13.31
C VAL A 166 15.99 4.96 13.98
N SER A 167 15.70 4.89 15.26
CA SER A 167 15.86 3.65 16.04
C SER A 167 14.95 2.54 15.48
N GLY A 168 15.49 1.33 15.36
CA GLY A 168 14.74 0.15 14.94
C GLY A 168 14.35 0.11 13.46
N LEU A 169 14.72 1.12 12.65
CA LEU A 169 14.40 1.12 11.22
C LEU A 169 15.10 -0.03 10.50
N LYS A 170 14.30 -0.80 9.76
CA LYS A 170 14.78 -1.88 8.87
C LYS A 170 14.67 -1.41 7.43
N PHE A 171 15.78 -1.39 6.69
CA PHE A 171 15.84 -0.91 5.31
C PHE A 171 16.24 -2.02 4.34
N ASN A 172 15.69 -1.98 3.12
CA ASN A 172 15.89 -2.98 2.08
C ASN A 172 15.58 -4.41 2.56
N VAL A 173 14.41 -4.55 3.18
CA VAL A 173 14.01 -5.81 3.82
C VAL A 173 13.56 -6.86 2.79
N THR A 174 13.80 -8.13 3.12
CA THR A 174 13.39 -9.25 2.26
C THR A 174 11.87 -9.38 2.24
N THR A 175 11.33 -10.13 1.27
CA THR A 175 9.88 -10.39 1.22
C THR A 175 9.40 -11.14 2.46
N SER A 176 10.20 -12.08 2.98
CA SER A 176 9.88 -12.83 4.19
C SER A 176 9.77 -11.91 5.40
N ASP A 177 10.80 -11.11 5.66
CA ASP A 177 10.83 -10.17 6.80
C ASP A 177 9.71 -9.14 6.71
N TRP A 178 9.35 -8.73 5.50
CA TRP A 178 8.23 -7.81 5.28
C TRP A 178 6.89 -8.44 5.66
N LEU A 179 6.64 -9.67 5.21
CA LEU A 179 5.39 -10.38 5.52
C LEU A 179 5.28 -10.66 7.02
N GLU A 180 6.39 -11.06 7.67
CA GLU A 180 6.44 -11.23 9.11
C GLU A 180 6.10 -9.93 9.84
N ALA A 181 6.69 -8.81 9.44
CA ALA A 181 6.40 -7.50 10.02
C ALA A 181 4.96 -7.02 9.76
N MET A 182 4.35 -7.39 8.63
CA MET A 182 3.00 -6.97 8.25
C MET A 182 1.90 -7.81 8.91
N THR A 183 2.18 -9.08 9.22
CA THR A 183 1.20 -10.05 9.75
C THR A 183 0.49 -9.59 11.03
N PRO A 184 1.17 -8.96 12.02
CA PRO A 184 0.49 -8.39 13.19
C PRO A 184 -0.54 -7.30 12.86
N HIS A 185 -0.37 -6.60 11.74
CA HIS A 185 -1.21 -5.49 11.34
C HIS A 185 -2.41 -5.95 10.51
N PHE A 186 -2.16 -6.81 9.52
CA PHE A 186 -3.16 -7.33 8.59
C PHE A 186 -2.98 -8.84 8.38
N PRO A 187 -4.06 -9.65 8.45
CA PRO A 187 -3.99 -11.07 8.14
C PRO A 187 -3.48 -11.31 6.70
N PRO A 188 -2.60 -12.30 6.46
CA PRO A 188 -2.04 -12.56 5.12
C PRO A 188 -3.09 -12.81 4.03
N HIS A 189 -4.20 -13.50 4.35
CA HIS A 189 -5.27 -13.76 3.39
C HIS A 189 -5.95 -12.47 2.92
N LEU A 190 -6.13 -11.48 3.80
CA LEU A 190 -6.73 -10.19 3.47
C LEU A 190 -5.83 -9.43 2.48
N LEU A 191 -4.52 -9.41 2.72
CA LEU A 191 -3.54 -8.79 1.82
C LEU A 191 -3.55 -9.45 0.43
N LYS A 192 -3.58 -10.80 0.39
CA LYS A 192 -3.69 -11.56 -0.87
C LYS A 192 -4.99 -11.21 -1.62
N GLN A 193 -6.11 -11.11 -0.92
CA GLN A 193 -7.41 -10.78 -1.51
C GLN A 193 -7.42 -9.34 -2.05
N MET A 194 -6.87 -8.37 -1.32
CA MET A 194 -6.74 -6.98 -1.77
C MET A 194 -5.90 -6.87 -3.05
N ALA A 195 -4.77 -7.59 -3.13
CA ALA A 195 -3.94 -7.62 -4.34
C ALA A 195 -4.71 -8.19 -5.54
N LYS A 196 -5.43 -9.30 -5.35
CA LYS A 196 -6.26 -9.92 -6.40
C LYS A 196 -7.34 -8.97 -6.90
N PHE A 197 -8.10 -8.34 -6.01
CA PHE A 197 -9.15 -7.39 -6.39
C PHE A 197 -8.60 -6.19 -7.15
N GLN A 198 -7.48 -5.63 -6.70
CA GLN A 198 -6.84 -4.52 -7.41
C GLN A 198 -6.33 -4.95 -8.78
N ALA A 199 -5.74 -6.14 -8.90
CA ALA A 199 -5.26 -6.69 -10.17
C ALA A 199 -6.40 -6.92 -11.17
N MET A 200 -7.59 -7.30 -10.70
CA MET A 200 -8.79 -7.47 -11.53
C MET A 200 -9.43 -6.16 -12.00
N GLY A 201 -8.91 -4.99 -11.59
CA GLY A 201 -9.40 -3.68 -12.04
C GLY A 201 -9.95 -2.80 -10.93
N GLY A 202 -9.89 -3.23 -9.65
CA GLY A 202 -10.47 -2.46 -8.55
C GLY A 202 -11.98 -2.24 -8.74
N GLY A 203 -12.55 -1.20 -8.12
CA GLY A 203 -14.00 -0.96 -8.11
C GLY A 203 -14.71 -0.93 -9.48
N ASP A 204 -14.00 -0.82 -10.60
CA ASP A 204 -14.59 -0.86 -11.95
C ASP A 204 -15.10 -2.27 -12.32
N THR A 205 -14.47 -3.34 -11.80
CA THR A 205 -14.93 -4.74 -11.95
C THR A 205 -15.89 -5.19 -10.85
N ALA A 206 -16.30 -4.32 -9.92
CA ALA A 206 -17.45 -4.65 -9.05
C ALA A 206 -18.68 -5.01 -9.90
N SER A 207 -18.81 -4.42 -11.09
CA SER A 207 -19.80 -4.78 -12.10
C SER A 207 -19.64 -6.20 -12.66
N SER A 208 -18.42 -6.73 -12.81
CA SER A 208 -18.16 -8.10 -13.28
C SER A 208 -18.32 -9.16 -12.19
N ILE A 209 -18.20 -8.80 -10.90
CA ILE A 209 -18.52 -9.71 -9.78
C ILE A 209 -20.02 -10.09 -9.82
N TYR A 210 -20.88 -9.18 -10.28
CA TYR A 210 -22.32 -9.45 -10.45
C TYR A 210 -22.69 -10.02 -11.82
N ASP A 211 -21.75 -10.18 -12.76
CA ASP A 211 -22.00 -10.74 -14.10
C ASP A 211 -22.02 -12.27 -14.09
N VAL A 212 -22.74 -12.84 -13.12
CA VAL A 212 -22.98 -14.27 -13.01
C VAL A 212 -24.10 -14.66 -13.94
N LYS A 213 -23.83 -15.55 -14.90
CA LYS A 213 -24.83 -16.09 -15.82
C LYS A 213 -25.39 -17.41 -15.25
N PRO A 214 -26.59 -17.40 -14.64
CA PRO A 214 -27.18 -18.62 -14.10
C PRO A 214 -27.45 -19.62 -15.23
N GLN A 215 -27.24 -20.91 -14.95
CA GLN A 215 -27.62 -21.96 -15.89
C GLN A 215 -29.15 -22.05 -16.01
N ARG A 216 -29.65 -22.67 -17.07
CA ARG A 216 -31.09 -22.71 -17.39
C ARG A 216 -31.89 -23.35 -16.23
N GLY A 217 -32.63 -22.52 -15.48
CA GLY A 217 -33.45 -22.94 -14.33
C GLY A 217 -32.80 -22.72 -12.96
N GLU A 218 -31.56 -22.22 -12.90
CA GLU A 218 -30.86 -21.90 -11.67
C GLU A 218 -31.26 -20.51 -11.15
N ARG A 219 -31.39 -20.37 -9.82
CA ARG A 219 -31.64 -19.09 -9.19
C ARG A 219 -30.33 -18.30 -9.09
N TYR A 220 -30.39 -17.00 -9.36
CA TYR A 220 -29.22 -16.13 -9.40
C TYR A 220 -28.42 -16.14 -8.08
N ASP A 221 -29.10 -16.21 -6.93
CA ASP A 221 -28.49 -16.31 -5.60
C ASP A 221 -27.65 -17.58 -5.42
N ALA A 222 -28.15 -18.73 -5.91
CA ALA A 222 -27.39 -19.98 -5.91
C ALA A 222 -26.18 -19.91 -6.86
N ALA A 223 -26.38 -19.42 -8.09
CA ALA A 223 -25.30 -19.27 -9.06
C ALA A 223 -24.20 -18.33 -8.54
N PHE A 224 -24.58 -17.20 -7.93
CA PHE A 224 -23.66 -16.23 -7.35
C PHE A 224 -22.92 -16.82 -6.15
N PHE A 225 -23.62 -17.54 -5.28
CA PHE A 225 -22.99 -18.20 -4.15
C PHE A 225 -21.92 -19.20 -4.61
N TYR A 226 -22.21 -20.10 -5.55
CA TYR A 226 -21.24 -21.12 -5.97
C TYR A 226 -20.11 -20.59 -6.86
N SER A 227 -20.33 -19.50 -7.61
CA SER A 227 -19.31 -18.95 -8.52
C SER A 227 -18.41 -17.90 -7.87
N VAL A 228 -18.91 -17.17 -6.88
CA VAL A 228 -18.19 -16.04 -6.26
C VAL A 228 -17.92 -16.31 -4.78
N ILE A 229 -18.97 -16.58 -3.99
CA ILE A 229 -18.84 -16.64 -2.52
C ILE A 229 -18.17 -17.93 -2.05
N ALA A 230 -18.60 -19.10 -2.55
CA ALA A 230 -18.09 -20.39 -2.12
C ALA A 230 -16.60 -20.56 -2.47
N PRO A 231 -16.10 -20.16 -3.66
CA PRO A 231 -14.66 -20.16 -3.93
C PRO A 231 -13.88 -19.22 -3.01
N GLU A 232 -14.40 -18.04 -2.67
CA GLU A 232 -13.73 -17.12 -1.74
C GLU A 232 -13.70 -17.65 -0.31
N VAL A 233 -14.80 -18.21 0.18
CA VAL A 233 -14.91 -18.82 1.51
C VAL A 233 -14.02 -20.06 1.60
N MET A 234 -14.03 -20.91 0.57
CA MET A 234 -13.19 -22.10 0.51
C MET A 234 -11.71 -21.76 0.33
N ALA A 235 -11.36 -20.74 -0.46
CA ALA A 235 -9.97 -20.27 -0.57
C ALA A 235 -9.46 -19.66 0.74
N GLY A 236 -10.33 -18.99 1.50
CA GLY A 236 -10.03 -18.55 2.86
C GLY A 236 -9.80 -19.71 3.83
N ALA A 237 -10.62 -20.77 3.74
CA ALA A 237 -10.52 -21.95 4.59
C ALA A 237 -9.34 -22.89 4.25
N MET A 238 -9.03 -23.06 2.96
CA MET A 238 -7.92 -23.91 2.48
C MET A 238 -6.54 -23.26 2.65
N SER A 239 -6.47 -21.94 2.85
CA SER A 239 -5.20 -21.25 3.12
C SER A 239 -4.64 -21.43 4.55
N GLY A 240 -5.30 -22.29 5.34
CA GLY A 240 -4.96 -22.57 6.73
C GLY A 240 -4.04 -23.77 6.97
N ASP A 241 -3.89 -24.72 6.03
CA ASP A 241 -3.28 -26.03 6.34
C ASP A 241 -2.39 -26.64 5.24
N GLU A 242 -1.97 -25.89 4.20
CA GLU A 242 -1.06 -26.42 3.17
C GLU A 242 0.14 -25.48 2.97
N ASP A 243 1.19 -25.64 3.79
CA ASP A 243 2.59 -25.32 3.45
C ASP A 243 3.56 -25.94 4.50
N ASP A 244 3.31 -27.19 4.90
CA ASP A 244 4.29 -28.03 5.60
C ASP A 244 4.16 -29.47 5.08
N GLU A 245 4.82 -29.75 3.96
CA GLU A 245 5.45 -31.05 3.62
C GLU A 245 5.88 -31.06 2.15
N GLY A 246 7.19 -31.05 1.92
CA GLY A 246 7.80 -31.16 0.60
C GLY A 246 9.31 -31.00 0.58
N ASP A 247 10.00 -31.46 1.63
CA ASP A 247 11.33 -32.05 1.44
C ASP A 247 11.17 -33.20 0.43
N GLU A 248 11.95 -33.20 -0.66
CA GLU A 248 12.68 -34.36 -1.15
C GLU A 248 13.42 -34.06 -2.48
N HIS A 249 14.75 -34.26 -2.42
CA HIS A 249 15.62 -34.86 -3.44
C HIS A 249 15.68 -34.26 -4.87
N TYR A 250 16.77 -33.54 -5.18
CA TYR A 250 17.99 -34.03 -5.88
C TYR A 250 18.94 -32.86 -6.20
#